data_AF-A0A2E7E7N5-F1
#
_entry.id   AF-A0A2E7E7N5-F1
#
_cell.length_a   1.000
_cell.length_b   1.000
_cell.length_c   1.000
_cell.angle_alpha   90.00
_cell.angle_beta   90.00
_cell.angle_gamma   90.00
#
_symmetry.space_group_name_H-M   'P 1'
#
loop_
_entity.id
_entity.type
_entity.pdbx_description
1 polymer ?
#
loop_
_entity_poly.entity_id
_entity_poly.type
_entity_poly.pdbx_seq_one_letter_code
_entity_poly.pdbx_strand_id
1 'polypeptide(L)'
;MSLEVIIGISIVVTIVLVVGVKLALQKVVSFKMDESTIVNFLKEFGETSANEGAIAAATSLTVERVSEVCNKSLLLVADSANEGMWYLKSE
;
A
#
# COMPACT_ATOMS: atom_id res chain seq x y z
N MET A 1 16.23 -41.82 3.38
CA MET A 1 14.99 -41.02 3.42
C MET A 1 14.06 -41.60 2.38
N SER A 2 12.87 -42.09 2.76
CA SER A 2 11.97 -42.80 1.84
C SER A 2 11.34 -41.84 0.82
N LEU A 3 11.06 -42.33 -0.39
CA LEU A 3 10.48 -41.55 -1.49
C LEU A 3 9.20 -40.80 -1.08
N GLU A 4 8.38 -41.44 -0.23
CA GLU A 4 7.15 -40.89 0.34
C GLU A 4 7.39 -39.60 1.15
N VAL A 5 8.48 -39.55 1.90
CA VAL A 5 8.86 -38.38 2.71
C VAL A 5 9.29 -37.23 1.80
N ILE A 6 10.02 -37.52 0.72
CA ILE A 6 10.48 -36.53 -0.25
C ILE A 6 9.28 -35.90 -0.98
N ILE A 7 8.34 -36.73 -1.42
CA ILE A 7 7.10 -36.28 -2.09
C ILE A 7 6.27 -35.43 -1.12
N GLY A 8 6.11 -35.87 0.13
CA GLY A 8 5.37 -35.14 1.15
C GLY A 8 5.95 -33.74 1.41
N ILE A 9 7.27 -33.63 1.59
CA ILE A 9 7.94 -32.34 1.80
C ILE A 9 7.78 -31.43 0.58
N SER A 10 7.94 -31.97 -0.63
CA SER A 10 7.81 -31.20 -1.88
C SER A 10 6.44 -30.56 -2.01
N ILE A 11 5.36 -31.30 -1.71
CA ILE A 11 3.99 -30.79 -1.76
C ILE A 11 3.80 -29.68 -0.73
N VAL A 12 4.23 -29.89 0.51
CA VAL A 12 4.09 -28.88 1.58
C VAL A 12 4.82 -27.60 1.22
N VAL A 13 6.06 -27.69 0.74
CA VAL A 13 6.86 -26.53 0.31
C VAL A 13 6.17 -25.78 -0.82
N THR A 14 5.62 -26.51 -1.80
CA THR A 14 4.91 -25.91 -2.94
C THR A 14 3.66 -25.14 -2.47
N ILE A 15 2.86 -25.73 -1.58
CA ILE A 15 1.66 -25.07 -1.04
C ILE A 15 2.04 -23.80 -0.29
N VAL A 16 3.05 -23.88 0.58
CA VAL A 16 3.53 -22.71 1.36
C VAL A 16 3.99 -21.59 0.43
N LEU A 17 4.73 -21.91 -0.64
CA LEU A 17 5.17 -20.93 -1.63
C LEU A 17 4.00 -20.27 -2.34
N VAL A 18 3.04 -21.06 -2.84
CA VAL A 18 1.88 -20.52 -3.58
C VAL A 18 1.04 -19.61 -2.68
N VAL A 19 0.78 -20.02 -1.45
CA VAL A 19 0.02 -19.21 -0.47
C VAL A 19 0.80 -17.94 -0.12
N GLY A 20 2.10 -18.05 0.13
CA GLY A 20 2.95 -16.90 0.43
C GLY A 20 2.97 -15.86 -0.68
N VAL A 21 3.11 -16.30 -1.93
CA VAL A 21 3.07 -15.42 -3.11
C VAL A 21 1.72 -14.73 -3.25
N LYS A 22 0.61 -15.47 -3.07
CA LYS A 22 -0.73 -14.87 -3.16
C LYS A 22 -0.94 -13.77 -2.12
N LEU A 23 -0.56 -14.03 -0.86
CA LEU A 23 -0.70 -13.04 0.21
C LEU A 23 0.17 -11.81 -0.03
N ALA A 24 1.40 -12.00 -0.51
CA ALA A 24 2.27 -10.89 -0.88
C ALA A 24 1.66 -10.06 -2.02
N LEU A 25 1.14 -10.71 -3.06
CA LEU A 25 0.46 -10.02 -4.17
C LEU A 25 -0.75 -9.23 -3.67
N GLN A 26 -1.60 -9.83 -2.84
CA GLN A 26 -2.79 -9.15 -2.32
C GLN A 26 -2.42 -7.89 -1.55
N LYS A 27 -1.37 -7.93 -0.72
CA LYS A 27 -0.88 -6.74 0.00
C LYS A 27 -0.37 -5.66 -0.94
N VAL A 28 0.34 -6.04 -1.99
CA VAL A 28 0.86 -5.08 -2.99
C VAL A 28 -0.30 -4.46 -3.78
N VAL A 29 -1.28 -5.27 -4.19
CA VAL A 29 -2.45 -4.80 -4.93
C VAL A 29 -3.30 -3.88 -4.06
N SER A 30 -3.58 -4.23 -2.80
CA SER A 30 -4.33 -3.38 -1.89
C SER A 30 -3.60 -2.06 -1.65
N PHE A 31 -2.28 -2.11 -1.45
CA PHE A 31 -1.46 -0.90 -1.33
C PHE A 31 -1.56 -0.01 -2.56
N LYS A 32 -1.45 -0.58 -3.77
CA LYS A 32 -1.56 0.18 -5.02
C LYS A 32 -2.94 0.77 -5.24
N MET A 33 -3.99 0.08 -4.81
CA MET A 33 -5.36 0.58 -4.87
C MET A 33 -5.55 1.78 -3.92
N ASP A 34 -5.07 1.67 -2.69
CA ASP A 34 -5.10 2.77 -1.71
C ASP A 34 -4.26 3.96 -2.21
N GLU A 35 -3.04 3.71 -2.69
CA GLU A 35 -2.16 4.72 -3.28
C GLU A 35 -2.83 5.44 -4.45
N SER A 36 -3.45 4.70 -5.38
CA SER A 36 -4.17 5.29 -6.50
C SER A 36 -5.35 6.15 -6.05
N THR A 37 -6.04 5.75 -4.97
CA THR A 37 -7.20 6.48 -4.45
C THR A 37 -6.76 7.81 -3.84
N ILE A 38 -5.69 7.80 -3.04
CA ILE A 38 -5.09 9.02 -2.48
C ILE A 38 -4.55 9.93 -3.57
N VAL A 39 -3.84 9.36 -4.56
CA VAL A 39 -3.30 10.13 -5.69
C VAL A 39 -4.41 10.78 -6.49
N ASN A 40 -5.48 10.05 -6.81
CA ASN A 40 -6.62 10.61 -7.53
C ASN A 40 -7.32 11.71 -6.72
N PHE A 41 -7.52 11.50 -5.42
CA PHE A 41 -8.04 12.54 -4.53
C PHE A 41 -7.19 13.80 -4.59
N LEU A 42 -5.86 13.70 -4.42
CA LEU A 42 -4.98 14.87 -4.45
C LEU A 42 -4.96 15.56 -5.83
N LYS A 43 -5.12 14.81 -6.93
CA LYS A 43 -5.25 15.39 -8.27
C LYS A 43 -6.53 16.20 -8.42
N GLU A 44 -7.63 15.72 -7.85
CA GLU A 44 -8.95 16.36 -7.92
C GLU A 44 -9.11 17.48 -6.89
N PHE A 45 -8.41 17.41 -5.76
CA PHE A 45 -8.51 18.36 -4.66
C PHE A 45 -8.06 19.77 -5.06
N GLY A 46 -7.13 19.89 -6.01
CA GLY A 46 -6.74 21.17 -6.62
C GLY A 46 -5.93 22.11 -5.71
N GLU A 47 -5.80 21.81 -4.42
CA GLU A 47 -4.87 22.48 -3.50
C GLU A 47 -3.47 21.85 -3.56
N THR A 48 -2.48 22.61 -3.10
CA THR A 48 -1.06 22.22 -3.16
C THR A 48 -0.73 21.04 -2.26
N SER A 49 -1.46 20.85 -1.14
CA SER A 49 -1.27 19.73 -0.20
C SER A 49 -2.55 19.47 0.58
N ALA A 50 -2.72 18.25 1.09
CA ALA A 50 -3.85 17.86 1.94
C ALA A 50 -3.39 17.14 3.20
N ASN A 51 -4.12 17.36 4.30
CA ASN A 51 -3.86 16.69 5.57
C ASN A 51 -4.32 15.21 5.54
N GLU A 52 -3.61 14.32 6.23
CA GLU A 52 -3.98 12.91 6.39
C GLU A 52 -5.45 12.69 6.81
N GLY A 53 -5.99 13.53 7.69
CA GLY A 53 -7.39 13.47 8.12
C GLY A 53 -8.38 13.81 7.01
N ALA A 54 -8.06 14.78 6.16
CA ALA A 54 -8.88 15.14 5.01
C ALA A 54 -8.85 14.04 3.94
N ILE A 55 -7.65 13.47 3.69
CA ILE A 55 -7.47 12.34 2.79
C ILE A 55 -8.25 11.11 3.31
N ALA A 56 -8.13 10.79 4.60
CA ALA A 56 -8.85 9.68 5.23
C ALA A 56 -10.37 9.83 5.08
N ALA A 57 -10.90 11.02 5.36
CA ALA A 57 -12.32 11.32 5.22
C ALA A 57 -12.81 11.19 3.76
N ALA A 58 -12.01 11.62 2.78
CA ALA A 58 -12.39 11.57 1.36
C ALA A 58 -12.22 10.17 0.74
N THR A 59 -11.24 9.40 1.20
CA THR A 59 -10.89 8.08 0.62
C THR A 59 -11.51 6.90 1.37
N SER A 60 -12.24 7.15 2.47
CA SER A 60 -12.77 6.13 3.38
C SER A 60 -11.69 5.20 3.96
N LEU A 61 -10.44 5.66 3.99
CA LEU A 61 -9.31 5.00 4.62
C LEU A 61 -9.15 5.49 6.06
N THR A 62 -8.53 4.69 6.92
CA THR A 62 -8.15 5.17 8.25
C THR A 62 -6.93 6.10 8.16
N VAL A 63 -6.78 7.01 9.12
CA VAL A 63 -5.64 7.93 9.16
C VAL A 63 -4.32 7.16 9.21
N GLU A 64 -4.25 6.06 9.97
CA GLU A 64 -3.06 5.21 10.04
C GLU A 64 -2.73 4.58 8.69
N ARG A 65 -3.76 4.16 7.93
CA ARG A 65 -3.57 3.57 6.61
C ARG A 65 -3.12 4.60 5.59
N VAL A 66 -3.69 5.80 5.63
CA VAL A 66 -3.25 6.93 4.81
C VAL A 66 -1.80 7.25 5.10
N SER A 67 -1.43 7.41 6.38
CA SER A 67 -0.05 7.69 6.78
C SER A 67 0.92 6.59 6.32
N GLU A 68 0.55 5.32 6.45
CA GLU A 68 1.37 4.20 5.96
C GLU A 68 1.56 4.25 4.43
N VAL A 69 0.49 4.53 3.69
CA VAL A 69 0.54 4.60 2.22
C VAL A 69 1.36 5.80 1.76
N CYS A 70 1.12 6.96 2.35
CA CYS A 70 1.89 8.18 2.09
C CYS A 70 3.39 8.01 2.35
N ASN A 71 3.76 7.39 3.48
CA ASN A 71 5.16 7.15 3.83
C ASN A 71 5.87 6.14 2.91
N LYS A 72 5.14 5.17 2.35
CA LYS A 72 5.70 4.14 1.47
C LYS A 72 5.60 4.48 -0.02
N SER A 73 4.74 5.43 -0.37
CA SER A 73 4.52 5.83 -1.76
C SER A 73 5.72 6.62 -2.30
N LEU A 74 6.06 6.35 -3.56
CA LEU A 74 7.06 7.14 -4.28
C LEU A 74 6.46 8.37 -4.98
N LEU A 75 5.13 8.44 -5.03
CA LEU A 75 4.35 9.47 -5.71
C LEU A 75 3.87 10.58 -4.76
N LEU A 76 3.97 10.35 -3.46
CA LEU A 76 3.53 11.27 -2.42
C LEU A 76 4.75 11.81 -1.67
N VAL A 77 4.70 13.09 -1.32
CA VAL A 77 5.77 13.77 -0.59
C VAL A 77 5.16 14.48 0.61
N ALA A 78 5.83 14.36 1.75
CA ALA A 78 5.48 15.10 2.95
C ALA A 78 5.83 16.58 2.77
N ASP A 79 4.91 17.45 3.15
CA ASP A 79 5.17 18.88 3.24
C ASP A 79 6.09 19.15 4.44
N SER A 80 7.34 19.55 4.17
CA SER A 80 8.31 19.88 5.21
C SER A 80 7.92 21.11 6.05
N ALA A 81 7.01 21.96 5.54
CA ALA A 81 6.54 23.13 6.24
C ALA A 81 5.35 22.83 7.16
N ASN A 82 4.56 21.78 6.86
CA ASN A 82 3.34 21.43 7.57
C ASN A 82 3.30 19.93 7.88
N GLU A 83 3.55 19.57 9.14
CA GLU A 83 3.52 18.19 9.59
C GLU A 83 2.14 17.55 9.35
N GLY A 84 2.13 16.35 8.78
CA GLY A 84 0.89 15.63 8.43
C GLY A 84 0.18 16.10 7.16
N MET A 85 0.83 16.97 6.37
CA MET A 85 0.34 17.36 5.04
C MET A 85 1.13 16.66 3.93
N TRP A 86 0.42 16.23 2.91
CA TRP A 86 0.96 15.44 1.81
C TRP A 86 0.55 16.04 0.47
N TYR A 87 1.46 15.98 -0.49
CA TYR A 87 1.22 16.44 -1.85
C TYR A 87 1.76 15.46 -2.88
N LEU A 88 1.27 15.60 -4.11
CA LEU A 88 1.76 14.82 -5.23
C LEU A 88 3.17 15.27 -5.60
N LYS A 89 4.08 14.32 -5.72
CA LYS A 89 5.37 14.55 -6.35
C LYS A 89 5.11 14.97 -7.80
N SER A 90 5.26 16.25 -8.10
CA SER A 90 5.31 16.69 -9.50
C SER A 90 6.48 16.00 -10.18
N GLU A 91 6.22 15.42 -11.36
CA GLU A 91 7.26 15.01 -12.31
C GLU A 91 8.11 16.22 -12.74
#